data_AF-A0A3D1HUN6-F1
#
_entry.id   AF-A0A3D1HUN6-F1
#
_cell.length_a   1.000
_cell.length_b   1.000
_cell.length_c   1.000
_cell.angle_alpha   90.00
_cell.angle_beta   90.00
_cell.angle_gamma   90.00
#
_symmetry.space_group_name_H-M   'P 1'
#
loop_
_entity.id
_entity.type
_entity.pdbx_description
1 polymer ?
#
loop_
_entity_poly.entity_id
_entity_poly.type
_entity_poly.pdbx_seq_one_letter_code
_entity_poly.pdbx_strand_id
1 'polypeptide(L)'
;MKRLVLLLFCAVMLLPAAISAETASAEQLTVSGADKKLTDANHLTYTECEKLNIKADNKIGSLYIIFFDTPTDFTVESGGKSKAVSAGFLHTLADISDIGSGEVTVKFNKSVRVCDIYAFTAGMLPDFVQVWKKPCERADIMLVSSHADDEQLFFAGLLPLYASRGCDVQVVYYTDHKNEPRRRHELLNGLWTVGITNYPVISSFPDYYSETADGALKTIAGEGYTQNDALAFQVEMLRRFKPQVAVSHDLNGEYGHGMHKLNAAMLTKAVEISGDSGQFADSAERYGVHSVKKLYVHLYEKNKIVMDYDEASDYFGGKTPFQMSQQGFLCHASQQGTWFKKWIFGKNGEITKASQITKYSPCNYGLYFTAVGEDTLKNDMLENITTYKEQQRLEEEKEKARLEEEQRLKKEKEAKEKAAAQNKARLKRQRTRRIIAAVILTPVIVLTAVYAAINIAARQRAKKRRKRKQGL
;
A
#
# COMPACT_ATOMS: atom_id res chain seq x y z
N MET A 1 -45.23 -9.60 37.83
CA MET A 1 -44.24 -10.56 37.32
C MET A 1 -44.67 -10.96 35.92
N LYS A 2 -43.91 -10.55 34.91
CA LYS A 2 -43.18 -11.44 34.00
C LYS A 2 -44.10 -12.10 32.96
N ARG A 3 -43.83 -12.08 31.66
CA ARG A 3 -42.77 -11.55 30.81
C ARG A 3 -43.11 -12.10 29.41
N LEU A 4 -42.69 -11.39 28.37
CA LEU A 4 -42.51 -11.87 26.99
C LEU A 4 -43.78 -12.29 26.25
N VAL A 5 -44.10 -11.55 25.19
CA VAL A 5 -44.21 -11.98 23.77
C VAL A 5 -44.96 -10.84 23.08
N LEU A 6 -44.22 -9.81 22.65
CA LEU A 6 -44.65 -8.91 21.57
C LEU A 6 -43.42 -8.11 21.13
N LEU A 7 -42.77 -8.55 20.07
CA LEU A 7 -41.92 -7.78 19.15
C LEU A 7 -41.31 -8.76 18.14
N LEU A 8 -42.20 -9.35 17.33
CA LEU A 8 -41.87 -9.88 16.02
C LEU A 8 -42.64 -8.97 15.06
N PHE A 9 -41.98 -8.49 14.00
CA PHE A 9 -42.38 -7.42 13.05
C PHE A 9 -41.88 -6.01 13.37
N CYS A 10 -40.67 -5.73 12.87
CA CYS A 10 -40.21 -4.50 12.19
C CYS A 10 -38.68 -4.39 12.25
N ALA A 11 -38.00 -5.41 11.70
CA ALA A 11 -36.57 -5.34 11.38
C ALA A 11 -36.38 -5.86 9.94
N VAL A 12 -37.10 -5.25 9.00
CA VAL A 12 -36.74 -5.21 7.59
C VAL A 12 -36.50 -3.73 7.32
N MET A 13 -35.40 -3.42 6.62
CA MET A 13 -34.85 -2.09 6.30
C MET A 13 -33.68 -1.65 7.18
N LEU A 14 -32.48 -2.09 6.79
CA LEU A 14 -31.36 -1.25 6.32
C LEU A 14 -30.13 -2.16 6.22
N LEU A 15 -30.20 -3.16 5.33
CA LEU A 15 -29.00 -3.61 4.65
C LEU A 15 -28.60 -2.43 3.74
N PRO A 16 -27.37 -1.90 3.82
CA PRO A 16 -26.89 -1.07 2.73
C PRO A 16 -26.89 -1.98 1.51
N ALA A 17 -27.84 -1.74 0.59
CA ALA A 17 -27.68 -2.18 -0.77
C ALA A 17 -26.35 -1.55 -1.22
N ALA A 18 -25.28 -2.35 -1.21
CA ALA A 18 -24.13 -2.08 -2.02
C ALA A 18 -24.66 -2.10 -3.45
N ILE A 19 -25.10 -0.93 -3.92
CA ILE A 19 -25.19 -0.64 -5.33
C ILE A 19 -23.74 -0.68 -5.77
N SER A 20 -23.25 -1.88 -6.11
CA SER A 20 -22.18 -2.00 -7.08
C SER A 20 -22.81 -1.44 -8.34
N ALA A 21 -22.60 -0.13 -8.58
CA ALA A 21 -22.66 0.34 -9.94
C ALA A 21 -21.57 -0.48 -10.63
N GLU A 22 -21.96 -1.47 -11.43
CA GLU A 22 -21.06 -2.08 -12.39
C GLU A 22 -20.50 -0.91 -13.20
N THR A 23 -19.28 -0.49 -12.88
CA THR A 23 -18.56 0.47 -13.68
C THR A 23 -18.43 -0.18 -15.04
N ALA A 24 -19.12 0.36 -16.06
CA ALA A 24 -19.08 -0.21 -17.39
C ALA A 24 -17.62 -0.38 -17.85
N SER A 25 -17.32 -1.49 -18.52
CA SER A 25 -15.99 -1.70 -19.11
C SER A 25 -15.68 -0.62 -20.14
N ALA A 26 -14.43 -0.17 -20.16
CA ALA A 26 -13.96 0.76 -21.17
C ALA A 26 -13.84 0.05 -22.53
N GLU A 27 -14.38 0.67 -23.57
CA GLU A 27 -14.24 0.20 -24.95
C GLU A 27 -12.96 0.76 -25.56
N GLN A 28 -12.19 -0.08 -26.24
CA GLN A 28 -11.05 0.36 -27.03
C GLN A 28 -11.54 1.06 -28.31
N LEU A 29 -11.08 2.29 -28.51
CA LEU A 29 -11.47 3.14 -29.62
C LEU A 29 -10.55 2.97 -30.82
N THR A 30 -11.10 3.19 -32.02
CA THR A 30 -10.32 3.15 -33.25
C THR A 30 -9.57 4.47 -33.44
N VAL A 31 -8.25 4.46 -33.29
CA VAL A 31 -7.41 5.64 -33.54
C VAL A 31 -7.19 5.82 -35.04
N SER A 32 -7.41 7.04 -35.54
CA SER A 32 -7.28 7.41 -36.96
C SER A 32 -6.37 8.63 -37.13
N GLY A 33 -5.72 8.73 -38.30
CA GLY A 33 -4.83 9.85 -38.64
C GLY A 33 -3.47 9.85 -37.92
N ALA A 34 -3.18 8.82 -37.11
CA ALA A 34 -1.86 8.58 -36.53
C ALA A 34 -0.93 7.88 -37.54
N ASP A 35 0.38 8.01 -37.34
CA ASP A 35 1.37 7.18 -38.03
C ASP A 35 1.07 5.70 -37.74
N LYS A 36 1.15 4.84 -38.75
CA LYS A 36 0.84 3.41 -38.63
C LYS A 36 1.66 2.72 -37.54
N LYS A 37 2.89 3.20 -37.31
CA LYS A 37 3.78 2.71 -36.26
C LYS A 37 3.16 2.83 -34.87
N LEU A 38 2.34 3.85 -34.63
CA LEU A 38 1.67 4.09 -33.35
C LEU A 38 0.50 3.15 -33.07
N THR A 39 0.24 2.18 -33.95
CA THR A 39 -0.91 1.25 -33.86
C THR A 39 -0.54 -0.15 -34.31
N ASP A 40 0.76 -0.47 -34.46
CA ASP A 40 1.24 -1.75 -34.98
C ASP A 40 1.55 -2.78 -33.88
N ALA A 41 1.32 -2.44 -32.61
CA ALA A 41 1.61 -3.26 -31.43
C ALA A 41 3.09 -3.67 -31.30
N ASN A 42 4.01 -2.90 -31.90
CA ASN A 42 5.44 -3.20 -31.87
C ASN A 42 6.21 -2.12 -31.08
N HIS A 43 6.70 -2.49 -29.91
CA HIS A 43 7.45 -1.57 -29.04
C HIS A 43 8.86 -1.20 -29.55
N LEU A 44 9.23 -1.59 -30.77
CA LEU A 44 10.50 -1.24 -31.41
C LEU A 44 10.35 -0.31 -32.61
N THR A 45 9.15 -0.16 -33.16
CA THR A 45 8.86 0.91 -34.09
C THR A 45 8.48 2.14 -33.27
N TYR A 46 8.77 3.33 -33.82
CA TYR A 46 8.39 4.57 -33.15
C TYR A 46 8.16 5.71 -34.15
N THR A 47 7.36 6.67 -33.70
CA THR A 47 7.22 8.00 -34.29
C THR A 47 7.88 9.00 -33.35
N GLU A 48 8.83 9.76 -33.87
CA GLU A 48 9.45 10.87 -33.16
C GLU A 48 8.63 12.14 -33.38
N CYS A 49 8.21 12.80 -32.31
CA CYS A 49 7.31 13.95 -32.40
C CYS A 49 7.35 14.84 -31.14
N GLU A 50 6.99 16.11 -31.32
CA GLU A 50 6.66 17.03 -30.21
C GLU A 50 5.16 17.14 -29.98
N LYS A 51 4.36 16.70 -30.96
CA LYS A 51 2.90 16.78 -30.94
C LYS A 51 2.28 15.59 -31.66
N LEU A 52 1.24 15.02 -31.06
CA LEU A 52 0.37 14.02 -31.68
C LEU A 52 -1.06 14.53 -31.74
N ASN A 53 -1.69 14.39 -32.91
CA ASN A 53 -3.13 14.63 -33.07
C ASN A 53 -3.82 13.26 -33.11
N ILE A 54 -4.68 12.99 -32.13
CA ILE A 54 -5.35 11.72 -31.98
C ILE A 54 -6.84 11.93 -32.27
N LYS A 55 -7.37 11.14 -33.20
CA LYS A 55 -8.79 11.10 -33.54
C LYS A 55 -9.34 9.71 -33.28
N ALA A 56 -10.42 9.64 -32.53
CA ALA A 56 -11.14 8.42 -32.22
C ALA A 56 -12.58 8.48 -32.73
N ASP A 57 -13.20 7.31 -32.90
CA ASP A 57 -14.60 7.11 -33.28
C ASP A 57 -15.61 7.51 -32.18
N ASN A 58 -15.15 7.72 -30.94
CA ASN A 58 -15.96 8.20 -29.82
C ASN A 58 -15.15 9.13 -28.90
N LYS A 59 -15.78 9.67 -27.86
CA LYS A 59 -15.12 10.47 -26.82
C LYS A 59 -14.07 9.64 -26.09
N ILE A 60 -12.86 10.19 -26.01
CA ILE A 60 -11.73 9.55 -25.35
C ILE A 60 -11.83 9.83 -23.85
N GLY A 61 -11.92 8.75 -23.05
CA GLY A 61 -11.80 8.78 -21.60
C GLY A 61 -10.35 8.72 -21.15
N SER A 62 -9.54 7.87 -21.78
CA SER A 62 -8.11 7.74 -21.45
C SER A 62 -7.25 7.44 -22.67
N LEU A 63 -5.99 7.88 -22.61
CA LEU A 63 -4.93 7.50 -23.55
C LEU A 63 -3.91 6.63 -22.82
N TYR A 64 -3.59 5.47 -23.39
CA TYR A 64 -2.47 4.65 -22.95
C TYR A 64 -1.36 4.76 -23.99
N ILE A 65 -0.24 5.38 -23.59
CA ILE A 65 0.87 5.75 -24.45
C ILE A 65 2.09 4.93 -24.06
N ILE A 66 2.69 4.25 -25.03
CA ILE A 66 3.91 3.47 -24.86
C ILE A 66 5.06 4.25 -25.51
N PHE A 67 6.08 4.58 -24.72
CA PHE A 67 7.24 5.35 -25.13
C PHE A 67 8.46 4.46 -25.33
N PHE A 68 9.29 4.79 -26.32
CA PHE A 68 10.54 4.08 -26.59
C PHE A 68 11.62 4.38 -25.52
N ASP A 69 11.61 5.61 -24.99
CA ASP A 69 12.48 6.06 -23.89
C ASP A 69 11.65 6.63 -22.75
N THR A 70 12.31 6.88 -21.62
CA THR A 70 11.70 7.57 -20.48
C THR A 70 11.02 8.86 -20.94
N PRO A 71 9.69 8.98 -20.79
CA PRO A 71 8.96 10.14 -21.26
C PRO A 71 9.22 11.36 -20.37
N THR A 72 8.76 12.51 -20.85
CA THR A 72 8.59 13.70 -20.04
C THR A 72 7.12 14.05 -19.94
N ASP A 73 6.76 14.77 -18.88
CA ASP A 73 5.44 15.38 -18.71
C ASP A 73 4.93 16.02 -20.00
N PHE A 74 3.62 15.90 -20.22
CA PHE A 74 2.96 16.37 -21.42
C PHE A 74 1.57 16.91 -21.11
N THR A 75 0.97 17.61 -22.06
CA THR A 75 -0.37 18.16 -21.93
C THR A 75 -1.28 17.59 -23.01
N VAL A 76 -2.51 17.24 -22.65
CA VAL A 76 -3.56 16.87 -23.61
C VAL A 76 -4.57 18.00 -23.72
N GLU A 77 -4.89 18.41 -24.95
CA GLU A 77 -5.76 19.56 -25.22
C GLU A 77 -6.86 19.23 -26.23
N SER A 78 -8.04 19.81 -26.03
CA SER A 78 -9.10 19.86 -27.05
C SER A 78 -10.15 20.91 -26.69
N GLY A 79 -10.68 21.63 -27.69
CA GLY A 79 -11.84 22.52 -27.51
C GLY A 79 -11.67 23.57 -26.41
N GLY A 80 -10.46 24.08 -26.18
CA GLY A 80 -10.15 25.05 -25.13
C GLY A 80 -9.93 24.46 -23.73
N LYS A 81 -10.06 23.15 -23.55
CA LYS A 81 -9.68 22.44 -22.32
C LYS A 81 -8.26 21.88 -22.44
N SER A 82 -7.57 21.78 -21.31
CA SER A 82 -6.26 21.14 -21.20
C SER A 82 -6.14 20.30 -19.94
N LYS A 83 -5.33 19.24 -20.00
CA LYS A 83 -4.99 18.37 -18.88
C LYS A 83 -3.48 18.13 -18.88
N ALA A 84 -2.81 18.51 -17.81
CA ALA A 84 -1.41 18.16 -17.59
C ALA A 84 -1.30 16.70 -17.13
N VAL A 85 -0.34 15.98 -17.69
CA VAL A 85 -0.06 14.57 -17.37
C VAL A 85 1.40 14.50 -16.93
N SER A 86 1.62 14.01 -15.70
CA SER A 86 2.97 13.72 -15.25
C SER A 86 3.38 12.35 -15.79
N ALA A 87 4.30 12.34 -16.76
CA ALA A 87 4.75 11.13 -17.43
C ALA A 87 6.08 10.72 -16.80
N GLY A 88 6.08 9.54 -16.17
CA GLY A 88 7.27 8.99 -15.50
C GLY A 88 7.63 7.58 -15.92
N PHE A 89 6.79 6.92 -16.73
CA PHE A 89 6.88 5.49 -17.01
C PHE A 89 6.82 5.23 -18.51
N LEU A 90 7.57 4.24 -19.00
CA LEU A 90 7.55 3.89 -20.43
C LEU A 90 6.13 3.56 -20.91
N HIS A 91 5.33 2.98 -20.04
CA HIS A 91 3.91 2.67 -20.26
C HIS A 91 3.09 3.63 -19.40
N THR A 92 2.47 4.64 -20.01
CA THR A 92 1.77 5.70 -19.28
C THR A 92 0.30 5.73 -19.66
N LEU A 93 -0.58 5.60 -18.66
CA LEU A 93 -2.00 5.89 -18.79
C LEU A 93 -2.27 7.35 -18.39
N ALA A 94 -2.96 8.08 -19.27
CA ALA A 94 -3.47 9.42 -19.04
C ALA A 94 -5.00 9.39 -19.00
N ASP A 95 -5.58 9.67 -17.83
CA ASP A 95 -7.01 9.95 -17.70
C ASP A 95 -7.31 11.38 -18.20
N ILE A 96 -8.14 11.45 -19.24
CA ILE A 96 -8.54 12.69 -19.91
C ILE A 96 -10.07 12.79 -20.03
N SER A 97 -10.83 12.07 -19.20
CA SER A 97 -12.30 12.02 -19.28
C SER A 97 -12.95 13.40 -19.21
N ASP A 98 -12.34 14.32 -18.46
CA ASP A 98 -12.80 15.70 -18.29
C ASP A 98 -12.73 16.53 -19.59
N ILE A 99 -11.87 16.15 -20.54
CA ILE A 99 -11.78 16.82 -21.85
C ILE A 99 -13.08 16.56 -22.61
N GLY A 100 -13.53 15.31 -22.68
CA GLY A 100 -14.81 14.92 -23.27
C GLY A 100 -14.87 15.07 -24.80
N SER A 101 -13.75 14.86 -25.49
CA SER A 101 -13.61 14.99 -26.94
C SER A 101 -13.15 13.69 -27.59
N GLY A 102 -13.56 13.46 -28.84
CA GLY A 102 -13.02 12.38 -29.70
C GLY A 102 -11.79 12.80 -30.52
N GLU A 103 -11.43 14.08 -30.49
CA GLU A 103 -10.23 14.63 -31.13
C GLU A 103 -9.40 15.38 -30.10
N VAL A 104 -8.18 14.93 -29.85
CA VAL A 104 -7.29 15.53 -28.86
C VAL A 104 -5.90 15.76 -29.45
N THR A 105 -5.23 16.79 -28.94
CA THR A 105 -3.81 17.04 -29.21
C THR A 105 -3.00 16.72 -27.97
N VAL A 106 -2.03 15.81 -28.08
CA VAL A 106 -0.99 15.58 -27.08
C VAL A 106 0.21 16.47 -27.43
N LYS A 107 0.64 17.31 -26.50
CA LYS A 107 1.83 18.18 -26.63
C LYS A 107 2.89 17.76 -25.63
N PHE A 108 4.06 17.38 -26.14
CA PHE A 108 5.22 17.06 -25.34
C PHE A 108 6.08 18.31 -25.14
N ASN A 109 6.77 18.40 -24.00
CA ASN A 109 7.65 19.54 -23.70
C ASN A 109 8.93 19.57 -24.58
N LYS A 110 9.27 18.43 -25.19
CA LYS A 110 10.37 18.24 -26.14
C LYS A 110 10.03 17.07 -27.07
N SER A 111 10.83 16.86 -28.11
CA SER A 111 10.71 15.68 -28.98
C SER A 111 10.80 14.38 -28.15
N VAL A 112 9.85 13.47 -28.36
CA VAL A 112 9.80 12.14 -27.75
C VAL A 112 9.60 11.08 -28.82
N ARG A 113 10.00 9.84 -28.50
CA ARG A 113 9.75 8.66 -29.34
C ARG A 113 8.60 7.85 -28.75
N VAL A 114 7.49 7.80 -29.48
CA VAL A 114 6.29 7.05 -29.09
C VAL A 114 6.21 5.78 -29.93
N CYS A 115 6.07 4.63 -29.27
CA CYS A 115 5.92 3.34 -29.90
C CYS A 115 4.48 3.03 -30.25
N ASP A 116 3.56 3.26 -29.31
CA ASP A 116 2.17 2.81 -29.47
C ASP A 116 1.21 3.72 -28.72
N ILE A 117 -0.04 3.79 -29.20
CA ILE A 117 -1.11 4.51 -28.53
C ILE A 117 -2.45 3.78 -28.62
N TYR A 118 -3.08 3.66 -27.46
CA TYR A 118 -4.43 3.14 -27.31
C TYR A 118 -5.33 4.23 -26.75
N ALA A 119 -6.54 4.34 -27.27
CA ALA A 119 -7.57 5.22 -26.75
C ALA A 119 -8.72 4.37 -26.22
N PHE A 120 -9.28 4.75 -25.07
CA PHE A 120 -10.40 4.05 -24.46
C PHE A 120 -11.49 5.04 -24.05
N THR A 121 -12.75 4.58 -24.01
CA THR A 121 -13.82 5.31 -23.32
C THR A 121 -13.56 5.34 -21.81
N ALA A 122 -14.34 6.15 -21.08
CA ALA A 122 -14.35 6.05 -19.62
C ALA A 122 -14.92 4.68 -19.19
N GLY A 123 -14.34 4.07 -18.16
CA GLY A 123 -14.77 2.77 -17.65
C GLY A 123 -13.64 1.95 -17.03
N MET A 124 -13.93 0.69 -16.73
CA MET A 124 -12.93 -0.27 -16.27
C MET A 124 -12.03 -0.70 -17.44
N LEU A 125 -10.73 -0.42 -17.32
CA LEU A 125 -9.77 -0.69 -18.40
C LEU A 125 -9.49 -2.19 -18.57
N PRO A 126 -9.13 -2.65 -19.78
CA PRO A 126 -8.65 -4.01 -20.00
C PRO A 126 -7.39 -4.33 -19.19
N ASP A 127 -7.23 -5.60 -18.80
CA ASP A 127 -6.13 -6.06 -17.92
C ASP A 127 -4.72 -5.79 -18.46
N PHE A 128 -4.55 -5.67 -19.79
CA PHE A 128 -3.24 -5.39 -20.39
C PHE A 128 -2.78 -3.93 -20.22
N VAL A 129 -3.70 -3.02 -19.87
CA VAL A 129 -3.38 -1.60 -19.70
C VAL A 129 -2.65 -1.37 -18.39
N GLN A 130 -1.39 -0.97 -18.49
CA GLN A 130 -0.53 -0.84 -17.31
C GLN A 130 -0.75 0.50 -16.59
N VAL A 131 -1.31 0.41 -15.38
CA VAL A 131 -1.54 1.52 -14.46
C VAL A 131 -0.52 1.48 -13.33
N TRP A 132 0.68 1.91 -13.64
CA TRP A 132 1.81 1.86 -12.72
C TRP A 132 1.65 2.80 -11.52
N LYS A 133 1.87 2.24 -10.33
CA LYS A 133 2.16 3.02 -9.12
C LYS A 133 3.62 3.44 -9.14
N LYS A 134 3.94 4.52 -8.44
CA LYS A 134 5.32 4.89 -8.15
C LYS A 134 6.04 3.73 -7.45
N PRO A 135 7.39 3.65 -7.56
CA PRO A 135 8.18 2.76 -6.71
C PRO A 135 7.76 2.91 -5.25
N CYS A 136 7.85 1.82 -4.48
CA CYS A 136 7.47 1.80 -3.07
C CYS A 136 8.20 2.94 -2.31
N GLU A 137 7.57 3.47 -1.26
CA GLU A 137 8.30 4.25 -0.25
C GLU A 137 8.84 3.34 0.86
N ARG A 138 8.11 2.26 1.13
CA ARG A 138 8.46 1.16 2.02
C ARG A 138 7.96 -0.13 1.39
N ALA A 139 8.77 -1.18 1.41
CA ALA A 139 8.39 -2.48 0.84
C ALA A 139 8.37 -3.56 1.93
N ASP A 140 7.39 -4.45 1.89
CA ASP A 140 7.46 -5.68 2.67
C ASP A 140 8.60 -6.56 2.13
N ILE A 141 8.70 -6.64 0.80
CA ILE A 141 9.72 -7.42 0.10
C ILE A 141 10.35 -6.60 -1.02
N MET A 142 11.68 -6.61 -1.08
CA MET A 142 12.43 -6.14 -2.23
C MET A 142 13.21 -7.28 -2.88
N LEU A 143 12.92 -7.54 -4.16
CA LEU A 143 13.71 -8.44 -5.00
C LEU A 143 14.74 -7.63 -5.78
N VAL A 144 16.02 -8.02 -5.71
CA VAL A 144 17.08 -7.44 -6.54
C VAL A 144 17.49 -8.42 -7.61
N SER A 145 16.79 -8.36 -8.74
CA SER A 145 17.04 -9.15 -9.94
C SER A 145 18.26 -8.61 -10.70
N SER A 146 19.11 -9.48 -11.24
CA SER A 146 20.26 -9.01 -12.04
C SER A 146 19.82 -8.53 -13.42
N HIS A 147 19.14 -9.38 -14.20
CA HIS A 147 18.70 -9.07 -15.55
C HIS A 147 17.17 -9.08 -15.67
N ALA A 148 16.70 -8.65 -16.84
CA ALA A 148 15.30 -8.66 -17.22
C ALA A 148 14.91 -10.06 -17.70
N ASP A 149 14.30 -10.87 -16.81
CA ASP A 149 13.80 -12.25 -16.97
C ASP A 149 14.07 -13.09 -15.72
N ASP A 150 15.21 -12.85 -15.05
CA ASP A 150 15.64 -13.54 -13.83
C ASP A 150 14.51 -13.59 -12.76
N GLU A 151 13.71 -12.52 -12.65
CA GLU A 151 12.58 -12.43 -11.72
C GLU A 151 11.46 -13.43 -12.01
N GLN A 152 11.35 -13.87 -13.27
CA GLN A 152 10.41 -14.90 -13.72
C GLN A 152 11.05 -16.29 -13.81
N LEU A 153 12.37 -16.38 -13.64
CA LEU A 153 13.15 -17.59 -13.74
C LEU A 153 13.60 -18.07 -12.36
N PHE A 154 14.75 -17.60 -11.88
CA PHE A 154 15.33 -18.03 -10.60
C PHE A 154 14.50 -17.64 -9.39
N PHE A 155 13.59 -16.68 -9.56
CA PHE A 155 12.61 -16.29 -8.56
C PHE A 155 11.16 -16.64 -8.95
N ALA A 156 10.98 -17.59 -9.88
CA ALA A 156 9.67 -18.00 -10.38
C ALA A 156 8.73 -18.40 -9.23
N GLY A 157 7.62 -17.67 -9.10
CA GLY A 157 6.63 -17.84 -8.04
C GLY A 157 6.72 -16.80 -6.92
N LEU A 158 7.89 -16.19 -6.67
CA LEU A 158 8.09 -15.25 -5.57
C LEU A 158 7.20 -14.00 -5.68
N LEU A 159 7.29 -13.31 -6.82
CA LEU A 159 6.53 -12.08 -7.06
C LEU A 159 5.01 -12.32 -7.03
N PRO A 160 4.45 -13.28 -7.78
CA PRO A 160 3.00 -13.52 -7.75
C PRO A 160 2.52 -14.02 -6.38
N LEU A 161 3.30 -14.80 -5.64
CA LEU A 161 2.93 -15.23 -4.29
C LEU A 161 2.64 -14.02 -3.40
N TYR A 162 3.57 -13.08 -3.33
CA TYR A 162 3.44 -11.91 -2.47
C TYR A 162 2.50 -10.84 -3.01
N ALA A 163 2.38 -10.71 -4.33
CA ALA A 163 1.33 -9.89 -4.94
C ALA A 163 -0.07 -10.38 -4.53
N SER A 164 -0.31 -11.69 -4.61
CA SER A 164 -1.61 -12.27 -4.24
C SER A 164 -1.95 -12.16 -2.75
N ARG A 165 -0.92 -12.03 -1.89
CA ARG A 165 -1.08 -11.76 -0.45
C ARG A 165 -1.28 -10.28 -0.13
N GLY A 166 -1.26 -9.41 -1.15
CA GLY A 166 -1.43 -7.97 -0.99
C GLY A 166 -0.24 -7.28 -0.32
N CYS A 167 0.96 -7.86 -0.43
CA CYS A 167 2.19 -7.26 0.07
C CYS A 167 2.68 -6.14 -0.85
N ASP A 168 3.33 -5.13 -0.26
CA ASP A 168 4.02 -4.11 -1.03
C ASP A 168 5.38 -4.66 -1.49
N VAL A 169 5.48 -4.97 -2.78
CA VAL A 169 6.68 -5.54 -3.40
C VAL A 169 7.39 -4.49 -4.25
N GLN A 170 8.70 -4.33 -4.04
CA GLN A 170 9.57 -3.54 -4.90
C GLN A 170 10.50 -4.46 -5.69
N VAL A 171 10.58 -4.25 -7.00
CA VAL A 171 11.56 -4.94 -7.85
C VAL A 171 12.65 -3.95 -8.25
N VAL A 172 13.90 -4.39 -8.12
CA VAL A 172 15.09 -3.67 -8.54
C VAL A 172 15.83 -4.52 -9.56
N TYR A 173 16.17 -3.94 -10.71
CA TYR A 173 17.06 -4.53 -11.70
C TYR A 173 18.45 -3.95 -11.55
N TYR A 174 19.41 -4.85 -11.31
CA TYR A 174 20.80 -4.49 -11.09
C TYR A 174 21.52 -4.09 -12.37
N THR A 175 21.03 -4.50 -13.55
CA THR A 175 21.54 -4.08 -14.86
C THR A 175 20.49 -3.34 -15.67
N ASP A 176 20.97 -2.44 -16.52
CA ASP A 176 20.19 -1.70 -17.49
C ASP A 176 20.35 -2.28 -18.90
N HIS A 177 19.21 -2.61 -19.50
CA HIS A 177 19.10 -3.05 -20.89
C HIS A 177 18.99 -1.87 -21.86
N LYS A 178 19.67 -0.76 -21.60
CA LYS A 178 19.60 0.47 -22.43
C LYS A 178 19.95 0.23 -23.90
N ASN A 179 20.83 -0.72 -24.16
CA ASN A 179 21.25 -1.09 -25.51
C ASN A 179 20.28 -2.09 -26.18
N GLU A 180 19.31 -2.62 -25.44
CA GLU A 180 18.23 -3.48 -25.95
C GLU A 180 16.87 -2.99 -25.42
N PRO A 181 16.32 -1.90 -25.99
CA PRO A 181 15.07 -1.28 -25.52
C PRO A 181 13.90 -2.26 -25.41
N ARG A 182 13.88 -3.30 -26.23
CA ARG A 182 12.87 -4.38 -26.16
C ARG A 182 12.77 -4.97 -24.75
N ARG A 183 13.91 -5.29 -24.13
CA ARG A 183 13.95 -5.95 -22.82
C ARG A 183 13.35 -5.09 -21.71
N ARG A 184 13.41 -3.76 -21.84
CA ARG A 184 12.74 -2.84 -20.92
C ARG A 184 11.21 -2.90 -21.02
N HIS A 185 10.66 -3.19 -22.19
CA HIS A 185 9.22 -3.43 -22.33
C HIS A 185 8.83 -4.85 -21.88
N GLU A 186 9.65 -5.84 -22.21
CA GLU A 186 9.42 -7.23 -21.82
C GLU A 186 9.39 -7.39 -20.30
N LEU A 187 10.31 -6.76 -19.56
CA LEU A 187 10.30 -6.77 -18.10
C LEU A 187 9.05 -6.10 -17.52
N LEU A 188 8.61 -4.96 -18.07
CA LEU A 188 7.41 -4.28 -17.57
C LEU A 188 6.17 -5.13 -17.80
N ASN A 189 6.05 -5.73 -18.98
CA ASN A 189 4.97 -6.66 -19.32
C ASN A 189 5.00 -7.89 -18.39
N GLY A 190 6.19 -8.45 -18.14
CA GLY A 190 6.36 -9.60 -17.24
C GLY A 190 5.95 -9.29 -15.81
N LEU A 191 6.39 -8.15 -15.27
CA LEU A 191 6.01 -7.68 -13.93
C LEU A 191 4.50 -7.44 -13.81
N TRP A 192 3.91 -6.74 -14.78
CA TRP A 192 2.48 -6.47 -14.78
C TRP A 192 1.67 -7.77 -14.81
N THR A 193 2.07 -8.72 -15.66
CA THR A 193 1.44 -10.04 -15.81
C THR A 193 1.41 -10.81 -14.49
N VAL A 194 2.45 -10.70 -13.65
CA VAL A 194 2.52 -11.40 -12.37
C VAL A 194 1.97 -10.59 -11.18
N GLY A 195 1.24 -9.51 -11.45
CA GLY A 195 0.53 -8.73 -10.43
C GLY A 195 1.38 -7.66 -9.74
N ILE A 196 2.57 -7.34 -10.24
CA ILE A 196 3.40 -6.26 -9.70
C ILE A 196 2.99 -4.94 -10.35
N THR A 197 2.48 -4.02 -9.53
CA THR A 197 2.00 -2.71 -9.99
C THR A 197 2.90 -1.54 -9.57
N ASN A 198 3.90 -1.77 -8.70
CA ASN A 198 4.88 -0.75 -8.34
C ASN A 198 5.97 -0.72 -9.41
N TYR A 199 6.25 0.46 -9.98
CA TYR A 199 7.23 0.56 -11.06
C TYR A 199 8.61 0.10 -10.59
N PRO A 200 9.34 -0.70 -11.38
CA PRO A 200 10.66 -1.17 -10.98
C PRO A 200 11.67 -0.02 -10.99
N VAL A 201 12.77 -0.21 -10.27
CA VAL A 201 13.96 0.62 -10.44
C VAL A 201 15.01 -0.17 -11.19
N ILE A 202 15.56 0.42 -12.23
CA ILE A 202 16.64 -0.15 -13.03
C ILE A 202 17.88 0.69 -12.72
N SER A 203 19.00 0.03 -12.40
CA SER A 203 20.27 0.71 -12.19
C SER A 203 20.78 1.35 -13.49
N SER A 204 21.97 1.96 -13.46
CA SER A 204 22.65 2.42 -14.67
C SER A 204 23.77 1.47 -15.13
N PHE A 205 23.99 0.36 -14.42
CA PHE A 205 25.07 -0.57 -14.73
C PHE A 205 24.78 -1.35 -16.00
N PRO A 206 25.76 -1.52 -16.90
CA PRO A 206 25.51 -2.21 -18.15
C PRO A 206 25.26 -3.71 -17.98
N ASP A 207 24.46 -4.26 -18.88
CA ASP A 207 24.30 -5.71 -19.06
C ASP A 207 25.34 -6.25 -20.05
N TYR A 208 26.41 -6.85 -19.51
CA TYR A 208 27.40 -7.59 -20.30
C TYR A 208 27.69 -8.95 -19.65
N TYR A 209 27.81 -9.98 -20.49
CA TYR A 209 28.08 -11.33 -20.03
C TYR A 209 29.44 -11.45 -19.34
N SER A 210 29.46 -12.19 -18.23
CA SER A 210 30.66 -12.59 -17.51
C SER A 210 30.37 -13.84 -16.69
N GLU A 211 31.42 -14.58 -16.31
CA GLU A 211 31.29 -15.81 -15.50
C GLU A 211 31.85 -15.65 -14.08
N THR A 212 32.39 -14.47 -13.77
CA THR A 212 33.00 -14.17 -12.46
C THR A 212 32.59 -12.79 -11.98
N ALA A 213 32.57 -12.59 -10.66
CA ALA A 213 32.29 -11.28 -10.07
C ALA A 213 33.32 -10.22 -10.53
N ASP A 214 34.60 -10.60 -10.65
CA ASP A 214 35.65 -9.73 -11.19
C ASP A 214 35.43 -9.38 -12.66
N GLY A 215 34.91 -10.33 -13.44
CA GLY A 215 34.49 -10.09 -14.82
C GLY A 215 33.37 -9.06 -14.88
N ALA A 216 32.31 -9.24 -14.08
CA ALA A 216 31.21 -8.28 -13.98
C ALA A 216 31.68 -6.90 -13.47
N LEU A 217 32.65 -6.87 -12.56
CA LEU A 217 33.23 -5.60 -12.11
C LEU A 217 33.96 -4.88 -13.25
N LYS A 218 34.70 -5.62 -14.09
CA LYS A 218 35.35 -5.05 -15.27
C LYS A 218 34.34 -4.53 -16.30
N THR A 219 33.20 -5.19 -16.45
CA THR A 219 32.18 -4.74 -17.41
C THR A 219 31.56 -3.41 -16.98
N ILE A 220 31.20 -3.25 -15.71
CA ILE A 220 30.69 -1.97 -15.21
C ILE A 220 31.77 -0.87 -15.19
N ALA A 221 33.04 -1.24 -14.94
CA ALA A 221 34.17 -0.31 -15.01
C ALA A 221 34.42 0.21 -16.43
N GLY A 222 34.09 -0.57 -17.47
CA GLY A 222 34.10 -0.11 -18.85
C GLY A 222 33.18 1.09 -19.13
N GLU A 223 32.17 1.30 -18.29
CA GLU A 223 31.26 2.46 -18.35
C GLU A 223 31.49 3.47 -17.22
N GLY A 224 32.64 3.37 -16.54
CA GLY A 224 33.06 4.34 -15.52
C GLY A 224 32.53 4.07 -14.12
N TYR A 225 31.91 2.91 -13.86
CA TYR A 225 31.44 2.53 -12.52
C TYR A 225 32.49 1.73 -11.74
N THR A 226 32.50 1.90 -10.43
CA THR A 226 33.39 1.20 -9.52
C THR A 226 32.63 0.17 -8.68
N GLN A 227 33.37 -0.67 -7.96
CA GLN A 227 32.76 -1.55 -6.94
C GLN A 227 32.08 -0.72 -5.84
N ASN A 228 32.59 0.49 -5.55
CA ASN A 228 31.99 1.35 -4.56
C ASN A 228 30.64 1.91 -5.05
N ASP A 229 30.50 2.19 -6.35
CA ASP A 229 29.20 2.61 -6.94
C ASP A 229 28.19 1.46 -6.91
N ALA A 230 28.65 0.25 -7.23
CA ALA A 230 27.88 -0.99 -7.12
C ALA A 230 27.35 -1.24 -5.70
N LEU A 231 28.18 -1.03 -4.68
CA LEU A 231 27.79 -1.11 -3.28
C LEU A 231 26.88 0.07 -2.87
N ALA A 232 27.20 1.29 -3.29
CA ALA A 232 26.42 2.50 -3.02
C ALA A 232 24.99 2.36 -3.50
N PHE A 233 24.81 1.80 -4.71
CA PHE A 233 23.51 1.54 -5.29
C PHE A 233 22.67 0.62 -4.39
N GLN A 234 23.22 -0.50 -3.94
CA GLN A 234 22.49 -1.43 -3.08
C GLN A 234 22.12 -0.80 -1.73
N VAL A 235 23.04 -0.04 -1.12
CA VAL A 235 22.77 0.71 0.11
C VAL A 235 21.65 1.73 -0.11
N GLU A 236 21.67 2.44 -1.24
CA GLU A 236 20.60 3.37 -1.60
C GLU A 236 19.26 2.65 -1.75
N MET A 237 19.20 1.51 -2.43
CA MET A 237 17.94 0.77 -2.60
C MET A 237 17.37 0.31 -1.25
N LEU A 238 18.21 -0.19 -0.35
CA LEU A 238 17.80 -0.58 1.01
C LEU A 238 17.28 0.61 1.82
N ARG A 239 17.93 1.77 1.74
CA ARG A 239 17.52 2.98 2.48
C ARG A 239 16.28 3.66 1.89
N ARG A 240 16.21 3.72 0.57
CA ARG A 240 15.10 4.34 -0.18
C ARG A 240 13.81 3.56 -0.02
N PHE A 241 13.87 2.24 -0.14
CA PHE A 241 12.69 1.37 -0.15
C PHE A 241 12.41 0.70 1.18
N LYS A 242 13.31 0.83 2.15
CA LYS A 242 13.16 0.33 3.52
C LYS A 242 12.55 -1.07 3.57
N PRO A 243 13.09 -2.05 2.83
CA PRO A 243 12.46 -3.35 2.75
C PRO A 243 12.51 -4.06 4.10
N GLN A 244 11.43 -4.73 4.47
CA GLN A 244 11.48 -5.63 5.63
C GLN A 244 12.32 -6.86 5.29
N VAL A 245 12.12 -7.42 4.10
CA VAL A 245 12.87 -8.54 3.55
C VAL A 245 13.51 -8.15 2.23
N ALA A 246 14.80 -8.43 2.08
CA ALA A 246 15.50 -8.40 0.79
C ALA A 246 15.72 -9.83 0.29
N VAL A 247 15.65 -10.01 -1.03
CA VAL A 247 15.90 -11.30 -1.70
C VAL A 247 16.97 -11.12 -2.78
N SER A 248 17.95 -12.01 -2.79
CA SER A 248 19.10 -11.98 -3.70
C SER A 248 19.29 -13.28 -4.47
N HIS A 249 20.07 -13.18 -5.54
CA HIS A 249 20.65 -14.31 -6.25
C HIS A 249 21.56 -15.16 -5.36
N ASP A 250 21.88 -16.35 -5.84
CA ASP A 250 22.92 -17.23 -5.31
C ASP A 250 24.29 -16.51 -5.35
N LEU A 251 25.08 -16.72 -4.29
CA LEU A 251 26.46 -16.21 -4.20
C LEU A 251 27.36 -16.78 -5.31
N ASN A 252 27.02 -17.95 -5.87
CA ASN A 252 27.70 -18.53 -7.03
C ASN A 252 27.03 -18.19 -8.36
N GLY A 253 26.01 -17.33 -8.36
CA GLY A 253 25.31 -16.86 -9.56
C GLY A 253 24.56 -17.94 -10.30
N GLU A 254 23.99 -18.90 -9.58
CA GLU A 254 23.21 -20.04 -10.07
C GLU A 254 23.99 -20.87 -11.10
N TYR A 255 23.84 -20.53 -12.38
CA TYR A 255 24.57 -21.15 -13.48
C TYR A 255 25.97 -20.57 -13.69
N GLY A 256 26.44 -19.72 -12.78
CA GLY A 256 27.78 -19.15 -12.77
C GLY A 256 27.87 -17.71 -13.25
N HIS A 257 26.74 -17.03 -13.50
CA HIS A 257 26.75 -15.69 -14.11
C HIS A 257 27.42 -14.65 -13.20
N GLY A 258 28.39 -13.91 -13.75
CA GLY A 258 29.20 -12.96 -13.01
C GLY A 258 28.39 -11.82 -12.41
N MET A 259 27.39 -11.32 -13.13
CA MET A 259 26.52 -10.25 -12.64
C MET A 259 25.61 -10.69 -11.47
N HIS A 260 25.22 -11.96 -11.43
CA HIS A 260 24.45 -12.51 -10.30
C HIS A 260 25.35 -12.56 -9.06
N LYS A 261 26.58 -13.04 -9.22
CA LYS A 261 27.61 -13.07 -8.16
C LYS A 261 27.90 -11.67 -7.62
N LEU A 262 28.11 -10.69 -8.51
CA LEU A 262 28.38 -9.30 -8.10
C LEU A 262 27.19 -8.70 -7.36
N ASN A 263 25.97 -8.85 -7.90
CA ASN A 263 24.74 -8.38 -7.26
C ASN A 263 24.59 -8.98 -5.84
N ALA A 264 24.68 -10.31 -5.72
CA ALA A 264 24.58 -11.00 -4.43
C ALA A 264 25.66 -10.58 -3.43
N ALA A 265 26.91 -10.44 -3.89
CA ALA A 265 28.02 -9.97 -3.06
C ALA A 265 27.85 -8.52 -2.60
N MET A 266 27.29 -7.63 -3.42
CA MET A 266 27.06 -6.24 -3.04
C MET A 266 25.85 -6.09 -2.12
N LEU A 267 24.76 -6.82 -2.37
CA LEU A 267 23.57 -6.75 -1.52
C LEU A 267 23.83 -7.31 -0.11
N THR A 268 24.57 -8.43 0.00
CA THR A 268 24.99 -8.97 1.30
C THR A 268 25.79 -7.96 2.12
N LYS A 269 26.79 -7.31 1.50
CA LYS A 269 27.55 -6.22 2.14
C LYS A 269 26.66 -5.01 2.48
N ALA A 270 25.74 -4.64 1.60
CA ALA A 270 24.86 -3.49 1.82
C ALA A 270 23.96 -3.70 3.04
N VAL A 271 23.45 -4.91 3.28
CA VAL A 271 22.65 -5.24 4.47
C VAL A 271 23.42 -5.01 5.78
N GLU A 272 24.73 -5.23 5.79
CA GLU A 272 25.58 -5.01 6.98
C GLU A 272 25.76 -3.52 7.31
N ILE A 273 25.70 -2.64 6.31
CA ILE A 273 26.09 -1.23 6.44
C ILE A 273 24.96 -0.23 6.20
N SER A 274 23.80 -0.64 5.68
CA SER A 274 22.69 0.27 5.35
C SER A 274 22.10 0.98 6.58
N GLY A 275 22.31 0.42 7.77
CA GLY A 275 21.96 1.01 9.06
C GLY A 275 22.95 2.05 9.61
N ASP A 276 24.15 2.18 9.03
CA ASP A 276 25.21 3.08 9.51
C ASP A 276 25.24 4.40 8.72
N SER A 277 24.90 5.51 9.37
CA SER A 277 24.89 6.84 8.74
C SER A 277 26.28 7.34 8.31
N GLY A 278 27.36 6.77 8.84
CA GLY A 278 28.74 7.08 8.42
C GLY A 278 29.11 6.47 7.06
N GLN A 279 28.38 5.44 6.61
CA GLN A 279 28.56 4.81 5.31
C GLN A 279 27.61 5.43 4.29
N PHE A 280 28.14 5.89 3.15
CA PHE A 280 27.38 6.57 2.10
C PHE A 280 26.50 7.70 2.64
N ALA A 281 27.13 8.74 3.22
CA ALA A 281 26.45 9.84 3.91
C ALA A 281 25.35 10.51 3.06
N ASP A 282 25.60 10.75 1.77
CA ASP A 282 24.62 11.35 0.85
C ASP A 282 23.34 10.51 0.70
N SER A 283 23.45 9.19 0.80
CA SER A 283 22.29 8.29 0.81
C SER A 283 21.55 8.35 2.14
N ALA A 284 22.28 8.42 3.26
CA ALA A 284 21.70 8.56 4.60
C ALA A 284 20.97 9.91 4.77
N GLU A 285 21.52 11.00 4.23
CA GLU A 285 20.89 12.31 4.25
C GLU A 285 19.58 12.32 3.42
N ARG A 286 19.61 11.74 2.21
CA ARG A 286 18.45 11.73 1.31
C ARG A 286 17.31 10.83 1.77
N TYR A 287 17.61 9.65 2.32
CA TYR A 287 16.59 8.61 2.58
C TYR A 287 16.49 8.17 4.04
N GLY A 288 17.41 8.62 4.89
CA GLY A 288 17.65 8.04 6.20
C GLY A 288 18.44 6.73 6.13
N VAL A 289 18.76 6.18 7.29
CA VAL A 289 19.33 4.83 7.41
C VAL A 289 18.21 3.79 7.49
N HIS A 290 18.51 2.54 7.12
CA HIS A 290 17.57 1.43 7.25
C HIS A 290 18.30 0.13 7.53
N SER A 291 17.82 -0.62 8.53
CA SER A 291 18.27 -1.99 8.81
C SER A 291 17.19 -2.94 8.35
N VAL A 292 17.52 -3.77 7.36
CA VAL A 292 16.63 -4.83 6.85
C VAL A 292 16.37 -5.83 7.98
N LYS A 293 15.18 -6.43 8.02
CA LYS A 293 14.88 -7.46 9.02
C LYS A 293 15.44 -8.82 8.61
N LYS A 294 15.38 -9.15 7.32
CA LYS A 294 15.92 -10.41 6.77
C LYS A 294 16.50 -10.28 5.37
N LEU A 295 17.51 -11.09 5.07
CA LEU A 295 18.01 -11.33 3.72
C LEU A 295 17.92 -12.82 3.39
N TYR A 296 17.19 -13.15 2.32
CA TYR A 296 17.20 -14.48 1.72
C TYR A 296 18.08 -14.49 0.47
N VAL A 297 18.88 -15.54 0.34
CA VAL A 297 19.78 -15.76 -0.79
C VAL A 297 19.36 -17.06 -1.46
N HIS A 298 19.13 -17.00 -2.77
CA HIS A 298 18.75 -18.16 -3.58
C HIS A 298 19.83 -19.26 -3.48
N LEU A 299 19.41 -20.51 -3.32
CA LEU A 299 20.28 -21.69 -3.15
C LEU A 299 21.27 -21.62 -1.96
N TYR A 300 21.05 -20.73 -0.98
CA TYR A 300 21.95 -20.63 0.16
C TYR A 300 21.81 -21.82 1.12
N GLU A 301 22.95 -22.36 1.53
CA GLU A 301 22.99 -23.66 2.22
C GLU A 301 22.63 -23.61 3.72
N LYS A 302 22.70 -22.43 4.35
CA LYS A 302 22.37 -22.28 5.77
C LYS A 302 20.94 -21.80 5.93
N ASN A 303 20.29 -22.24 7.01
CA ASN A 303 18.93 -21.84 7.38
C ASN A 303 17.95 -21.92 6.20
N LYS A 304 17.95 -23.10 5.55
CA LYS A 304 17.17 -23.36 4.34
C LYS A 304 15.68 -23.20 4.57
N ILE A 305 15.03 -22.65 3.55
CA ILE A 305 13.59 -22.58 3.36
C ILE A 305 13.27 -23.09 1.94
N VAL A 306 12.16 -23.83 1.82
CA VAL A 306 11.65 -24.31 0.53
C VAL A 306 10.26 -23.71 0.35
N MET A 307 10.14 -22.79 -0.60
CA MET A 307 8.90 -22.07 -0.86
C MET A 307 7.96 -22.92 -1.71
N ASP A 308 6.68 -22.97 -1.32
CA ASP A 308 5.63 -23.55 -2.16
C ASP A 308 5.03 -22.46 -3.07
N TYR A 309 5.18 -22.68 -4.37
CA TYR A 309 4.63 -21.82 -5.43
C TYR A 309 3.59 -22.55 -6.29
N ASP A 310 3.19 -23.75 -5.88
CA ASP A 310 2.31 -24.66 -6.61
C ASP A 310 0.88 -24.68 -6.03
N GLU A 311 0.62 -23.90 -4.97
CA GLU A 311 -0.73 -23.66 -4.46
C GLU A 311 -1.47 -22.63 -5.33
N ALA A 312 -2.70 -22.95 -5.71
CA ALA A 312 -3.53 -22.07 -6.53
C ALA A 312 -3.95 -20.81 -5.75
N SER A 313 -4.03 -19.68 -6.45
CA SER A 313 -4.48 -18.41 -5.90
C SER A 313 -5.74 -17.91 -6.58
N ASP A 314 -6.77 -17.58 -5.80
CA ASP A 314 -8.00 -16.95 -6.31
C ASP A 314 -7.71 -15.60 -6.97
N TYR A 315 -6.67 -14.89 -6.50
CA TYR A 315 -6.21 -13.62 -7.07
C TYR A 315 -5.85 -13.75 -8.57
N PHE A 316 -5.38 -14.92 -9.00
CA PHE A 316 -5.02 -15.20 -10.39
C PHE A 316 -6.02 -16.12 -11.11
N GLY A 317 -7.26 -16.19 -10.61
CA GLY A 317 -8.31 -17.03 -11.19
C GLY A 317 -7.97 -18.52 -11.15
N GLY A 318 -7.38 -18.98 -10.03
CA GLY A 318 -7.04 -20.38 -9.81
C GLY A 318 -5.69 -20.83 -10.36
N LYS A 319 -4.89 -19.92 -10.93
CA LYS A 319 -3.50 -20.22 -11.31
C LYS A 319 -2.59 -20.19 -10.08
N THR A 320 -1.53 -21.00 -10.13
CA THR A 320 -0.50 -20.97 -9.10
C THR A 320 0.48 -19.81 -9.33
N PRO A 321 1.18 -19.33 -8.29
CA PRO A 321 2.26 -18.37 -8.46
C PRO A 321 3.30 -18.80 -9.51
N PHE A 322 3.67 -20.08 -9.55
CA PHE A 322 4.59 -20.59 -10.57
C PHE A 322 4.06 -20.46 -11.99
N GLN A 323 2.78 -20.81 -12.22
CA GLN A 323 2.13 -20.63 -13.52
C GLN A 323 2.07 -19.17 -13.95
N MET A 324 1.91 -18.24 -13.00
CA MET A 324 1.99 -16.82 -13.30
C MET A 324 3.40 -16.41 -13.73
N SER A 325 4.45 -16.89 -13.07
CA SER A 325 5.82 -16.63 -13.54
C SER A 325 6.12 -17.26 -14.91
N GLN A 326 5.51 -18.39 -15.25
CA GLN A 326 5.57 -18.90 -16.63
C GLN A 326 4.93 -17.92 -17.63
N GLN A 327 3.79 -17.30 -17.29
CA GLN A 327 3.19 -16.26 -18.13
C GLN A 327 4.05 -15.00 -18.20
N GLY A 328 4.61 -14.56 -17.07
CA GLY A 328 5.55 -13.45 -17.01
C GLY A 328 6.79 -13.69 -17.87
N PHE A 329 7.33 -14.91 -17.87
CA PHE A 329 8.47 -15.27 -18.72
C PHE A 329 8.10 -15.26 -20.22
N LEU A 330 6.86 -15.61 -20.60
CA LEU A 330 6.43 -15.51 -22.00
C LEU A 330 6.41 -14.07 -22.53
N CYS A 331 6.33 -13.07 -21.65
CA CYS A 331 6.49 -11.67 -22.03
C CYS A 331 7.91 -11.33 -22.47
N HIS A 332 8.91 -12.12 -22.07
CA HIS A 332 10.31 -12.01 -22.50
C HIS A 332 10.53 -12.71 -23.85
N ALA A 333 9.91 -12.17 -24.90
CA ALA A 333 9.89 -12.74 -26.24
C ALA A 333 11.32 -12.94 -26.81
N SER A 334 12.22 -12.00 -26.54
CA SER A 334 13.63 -12.08 -26.95
C SER A 334 14.39 -13.25 -26.31
N GLN A 335 13.96 -13.71 -25.13
CA GLN A 335 14.64 -14.75 -24.36
C GLN A 335 14.07 -16.16 -24.60
N GLN A 336 13.01 -16.28 -25.41
CA GLN A 336 12.35 -17.57 -25.69
C GLN A 336 13.22 -18.56 -26.49
N GLY A 337 14.27 -18.09 -27.17
CA GLY A 337 15.22 -18.93 -27.89
C GLY A 337 16.34 -19.52 -27.01
N THR A 338 16.42 -19.12 -25.74
CA THR A 338 17.47 -19.55 -24.82
C THR A 338 17.14 -20.89 -24.15
N TRP A 339 18.11 -21.44 -23.42
CA TRP A 339 17.90 -22.66 -22.63
C TRP A 339 16.92 -22.46 -21.47
N PHE A 340 16.66 -21.20 -21.05
CA PHE A 340 15.72 -20.88 -19.98
C PHE A 340 14.29 -21.31 -20.28
N LYS A 341 13.86 -21.24 -21.55
CA LYS A 341 12.54 -21.75 -21.94
C LYS A 341 12.39 -23.24 -21.64
N LYS A 342 13.41 -24.04 -21.97
CA LYS A 342 13.42 -25.47 -21.65
C LYS A 342 13.51 -25.70 -20.14
N TRP A 343 14.19 -24.81 -19.41
CA TRP A 343 14.32 -24.92 -17.95
C TRP A 343 12.99 -24.69 -17.23
N ILE A 344 12.19 -23.68 -17.62
CA ILE A 344 10.93 -23.35 -16.94
C ILE A 344 9.71 -24.14 -17.46
N PHE A 345 9.72 -24.56 -18.74
CA PHE A 345 8.60 -25.31 -19.33
C PHE A 345 8.89 -26.80 -19.54
N GLY A 346 10.15 -27.22 -19.48
CA GLY A 346 10.54 -28.54 -19.97
C GLY A 346 10.70 -28.55 -21.50
N LYS A 347 11.02 -29.72 -22.07
CA LYS A 347 11.24 -29.84 -23.53
C LYS A 347 9.93 -29.74 -24.32
N ASN A 348 8.84 -30.24 -23.74
CA ASN A 348 7.53 -30.40 -24.36
C ASN A 348 6.41 -29.73 -23.54
N GLY A 349 6.74 -28.85 -22.59
CA GLY A 349 5.74 -28.22 -21.72
C GLY A 349 5.37 -29.06 -20.48
N GLU A 350 6.18 -30.05 -20.12
CA GLU A 350 5.91 -30.97 -19.02
C GLU A 350 6.10 -30.36 -17.62
N ILE A 351 6.82 -29.23 -17.50
CA ILE A 351 6.97 -28.53 -16.22
C ILE A 351 5.75 -27.64 -16.01
N THR A 352 4.95 -28.03 -15.03
CA THR A 352 3.71 -27.36 -14.63
C THR A 352 3.73 -26.90 -13.17
N LYS A 353 4.78 -27.29 -12.44
CA LYS A 353 4.99 -27.03 -11.02
C LYS A 353 6.44 -26.60 -10.77
N ALA A 354 6.65 -25.63 -9.88
CA ALA A 354 7.97 -25.19 -9.45
C ALA A 354 8.76 -26.34 -8.82
N SER A 355 8.08 -27.19 -8.05
CA SER A 355 8.66 -28.39 -7.41
C SER A 355 9.24 -29.43 -8.38
N GLN A 356 8.89 -29.37 -9.68
CA GLN A 356 9.48 -30.24 -10.70
C GLN A 356 10.88 -29.78 -11.16
N ILE A 357 11.24 -28.53 -10.89
CA ILE A 357 12.54 -27.97 -11.25
C ILE A 357 13.54 -28.31 -10.16
N THR A 358 14.49 -29.21 -10.48
CA THR A 358 15.50 -29.68 -9.51
C THR A 358 16.84 -28.95 -9.62
N LYS A 359 17.19 -28.45 -10.82
CA LYS A 359 18.42 -27.68 -11.04
C LYS A 359 18.13 -26.20 -10.94
N TYR A 360 18.83 -25.50 -10.04
CA TYR A 360 18.59 -24.08 -9.71
C TYR A 360 17.13 -23.82 -9.31
N SER A 361 16.55 -24.73 -8.53
CA SER A 361 15.13 -24.69 -8.17
C SER A 361 14.72 -23.33 -7.61
N PRO A 362 13.71 -22.66 -8.17
CA PRO A 362 13.26 -21.36 -7.69
C PRO A 362 12.66 -21.43 -6.28
N CYS A 363 12.33 -22.62 -5.79
CA CYS A 363 11.79 -22.82 -4.45
C CYS A 363 12.83 -22.68 -3.34
N ASN A 364 14.12 -22.85 -3.64
CA ASN A 364 15.14 -23.08 -2.62
C ASN A 364 15.89 -21.80 -2.24
N TYR A 365 15.77 -21.38 -0.99
CA TYR A 365 16.53 -20.25 -0.44
C TYR A 365 17.16 -20.62 0.90
N GLY A 366 18.08 -19.79 1.36
CA GLY A 366 18.54 -19.81 2.74
C GLY A 366 18.49 -18.42 3.36
N LEU A 367 18.16 -18.37 4.64
CA LEU A 367 18.17 -17.14 5.44
C LEU A 367 19.62 -16.76 5.76
N TYR A 368 20.16 -15.81 4.99
CA TYR A 368 21.54 -15.33 5.12
C TYR A 368 21.71 -14.42 6.34
N PHE A 369 20.73 -13.55 6.58
CA PHE A 369 20.73 -12.59 7.70
C PHE A 369 19.33 -12.46 8.29
N THR A 370 19.25 -12.32 9.61
CA THR A 370 18.02 -11.98 10.32
C THR A 370 18.30 -11.12 11.55
N ALA A 371 17.46 -10.10 11.77
CA ALA A 371 17.37 -9.31 12.99
C ALA A 371 16.16 -9.69 13.87
N VAL A 372 15.33 -10.64 13.40
CA VAL A 372 14.05 -11.03 14.02
C VAL A 372 13.98 -12.53 14.36
N GLY A 373 15.13 -13.21 14.35
CA GLY A 373 15.23 -14.64 14.58
C GLY A 373 15.04 -15.49 13.32
N GLU A 374 15.37 -16.77 13.44
CA GLU A 374 15.24 -17.76 12.36
C GLU A 374 13.78 -18.18 12.16
N ASP A 375 13.50 -18.71 10.97
CA ASP A 375 12.20 -19.28 10.63
C ASP A 375 12.00 -20.62 11.32
N THR A 376 10.85 -20.78 11.96
CA THR A 376 10.41 -22.02 12.58
C THR A 376 9.54 -22.84 11.63
N LEU A 377 8.57 -22.19 10.98
CA LEU A 377 7.66 -22.85 10.04
C LEU A 377 8.28 -23.03 8.65
N LYS A 378 9.14 -22.09 8.24
CA LYS A 378 9.89 -22.16 6.97
C LYS A 378 8.97 -22.31 5.75
N ASN A 379 7.90 -21.53 5.73
CA ASN A 379 6.92 -21.49 4.65
C ASN A 379 6.61 -20.05 4.17
N ASP A 380 7.22 -19.03 4.80
CA ASP A 380 7.05 -17.63 4.44
C ASP A 380 8.31 -16.83 4.78
N MET A 381 8.86 -16.09 3.82
CA MET A 381 9.98 -15.16 4.07
C MET A 381 9.61 -14.03 5.03
N LEU A 382 8.32 -13.72 5.19
CA LEU A 382 7.78 -12.75 6.15
C LEU A 382 7.48 -13.36 7.53
N GLU A 383 7.85 -14.62 7.81
CA GLU A 383 7.69 -15.21 9.14
C GLU A 383 8.33 -14.29 10.22
N ASN A 384 7.70 -14.14 11.38
CA ASN A 384 8.13 -13.20 12.44
C ASN A 384 8.10 -11.70 12.04
N ILE A 385 7.50 -11.34 10.90
CA ILE A 385 7.38 -9.95 10.43
C ILE A 385 5.91 -9.59 10.19
N THR A 386 5.46 -8.52 10.84
CA THR A 386 4.18 -7.87 10.51
C THR A 386 4.37 -6.95 9.31
N THR A 387 3.52 -7.02 8.29
CA THR A 387 3.61 -6.14 7.10
C THR A 387 3.42 -4.67 7.46
N TYR A 388 3.90 -3.75 6.63
CA TYR A 388 3.74 -2.31 6.89
C TYR A 388 2.28 -1.89 6.95
N LYS A 389 1.46 -2.43 6.05
CA LYS A 389 0.01 -2.21 6.04
C LYS A 389 -0.66 -2.66 7.34
N GLU A 390 -0.26 -3.81 7.86
CA GLU A 390 -0.81 -4.34 9.10
C GLU A 390 -0.32 -3.57 10.32
N GLN A 391 0.95 -3.15 10.35
CA GLN A 391 1.47 -2.25 11.39
C GLN A 391 0.64 -0.95 11.46
N GLN A 392 0.38 -0.33 10.29
CA GLN A 392 -0.43 0.89 10.20
C GLN A 392 -1.85 0.66 10.73
N ARG A 393 -2.52 -0.42 10.32
CA ARG A 393 -3.86 -0.76 10.81
C ARG A 393 -3.90 -0.88 12.33
N LEU A 394 -2.94 -1.61 12.91
CA LEU A 394 -2.86 -1.79 14.36
C LEU A 394 -2.60 -0.48 15.10
N GLU A 395 -1.86 0.45 14.50
CA GLU A 395 -1.57 1.76 15.08
C GLU A 395 -2.79 2.68 15.04
N GLU A 396 -3.54 2.68 13.94
CA GLU A 396 -4.82 3.39 13.79
C GLU A 396 -5.88 2.86 14.77
N GLU A 397 -5.97 1.53 14.96
CA GLU A 397 -6.87 0.90 15.93
C GLU A 397 -6.53 1.30 17.37
N LYS A 398 -5.24 1.32 17.73
CA LYS A 398 -4.77 1.77 19.05
C LYS A 398 -5.09 3.23 19.28
N GLU A 399 -4.89 4.09 18.28
CA GLU A 399 -5.20 5.51 18.38
C GLU A 399 -6.69 5.75 18.58
N LYS A 400 -7.53 5.06 17.80
CA LYS A 400 -8.98 5.14 17.93
C LYS A 400 -9.44 4.69 19.33
N ALA A 401 -8.91 3.59 19.84
CA ALA A 401 -9.22 3.10 21.19
C ALA A 401 -8.81 4.12 22.27
N ARG A 402 -7.64 4.76 22.12
CA ARG A 402 -7.16 5.82 23.03
C ARG A 402 -8.10 7.02 23.05
N LEU A 403 -8.52 7.49 21.87
CA LEU A 403 -9.45 8.62 21.74
C LEU A 403 -10.84 8.30 22.32
N GLU A 404 -11.35 7.09 22.10
CA GLU A 404 -12.62 6.64 22.68
C GLU A 404 -12.56 6.57 24.21
N GLU A 405 -11.46 6.09 24.78
CA GLU A 405 -11.22 6.06 26.22
C GLU A 405 -11.12 7.47 26.81
N GLU A 406 -10.40 8.39 26.17
CA GLU A 406 -10.30 9.79 26.61
C GLU A 406 -11.68 10.46 26.61
N GLN A 407 -12.48 10.26 25.56
CA GLN A 407 -13.85 10.78 25.50
C GLN A 407 -14.75 10.17 26.59
N ARG A 408 -14.60 8.88 26.88
CA ARG A 408 -15.33 8.20 27.96
C ARG A 408 -14.98 8.83 29.32
N LEU A 409 -13.69 8.99 29.61
CA LEU A 409 -13.21 9.61 30.86
C LEU A 409 -13.68 11.06 31.00
N LYS A 410 -13.68 11.82 29.91
CA LYS A 410 -14.20 13.20 29.89
C LYS A 410 -15.70 13.24 30.20
N LYS A 411 -16.50 12.41 29.54
CA LYS A 411 -17.96 12.29 29.81
C LYS A 411 -18.24 11.86 31.24
N GLU A 412 -17.46 10.93 31.79
CA GLU A 412 -17.59 10.50 33.18
C GLU A 412 -17.24 11.63 34.16
N LYS A 413 -16.17 12.39 33.90
CA LYS A 413 -15.79 13.56 34.70
C LYS A 413 -16.86 14.64 34.67
N GLU A 414 -17.37 14.99 33.48
CA GLU A 414 -18.46 15.96 33.33
C GLU A 414 -19.74 15.49 34.03
N ALA A 415 -20.07 14.19 33.97
CA ALA A 415 -21.21 13.62 34.68
C ALA A 415 -21.01 13.71 36.20
N LYS A 416 -19.82 13.40 36.72
CA LYS A 416 -19.48 13.54 38.15
C LYS A 416 -19.55 15.00 38.61
N GLU A 417 -19.01 15.94 37.83
CA GLU A 417 -19.07 17.37 38.13
C GLU A 417 -20.51 17.89 38.13
N LYS A 418 -21.33 17.52 37.13
CA LYS A 418 -22.76 17.85 37.08
C LYS A 418 -23.51 17.25 38.28
N ALA A 419 -23.26 15.99 38.63
CA ALA A 419 -23.87 15.35 39.79
C ALA A 419 -23.47 16.04 41.11
N ALA A 420 -22.20 16.41 41.27
CA ALA A 420 -21.72 17.15 42.43
C ALA A 420 -22.35 18.56 42.53
N ALA A 421 -22.46 19.27 41.41
CA ALA A 421 -23.11 20.59 41.34
C ALA A 421 -24.61 20.50 41.69
N GLN A 422 -25.32 19.51 41.14
CA GLN A 422 -26.73 19.24 41.44
C GLN A 422 -26.93 18.90 42.93
N ASN A 423 -26.07 18.05 43.50
CA ASN A 423 -26.11 17.73 44.93
C ASN A 423 -25.87 18.97 45.81
N LYS A 424 -24.89 19.80 45.47
CA LYS A 424 -24.62 21.07 46.18
C LYS A 424 -25.80 22.03 46.10
N ALA A 425 -26.43 22.15 44.93
CA ALA A 425 -27.63 22.97 44.74
C ALA A 425 -28.84 22.44 45.54
N ARG A 426 -29.03 21.11 45.56
CA ARG A 426 -30.07 20.45 46.36
C ARG A 426 -29.88 20.70 47.86
N LEU A 427 -28.66 20.54 48.37
CA LEU A 427 -28.31 20.83 49.76
C LEU A 427 -28.55 22.31 50.12
N LYS A 428 -28.18 23.24 49.24
CA LYS A 428 -28.44 24.68 49.43
C LYS A 428 -29.94 24.97 49.53
N ARG A 429 -30.76 24.42 48.61
CA ARG A 429 -32.23 24.56 48.63
C ARG A 429 -32.84 24.00 49.91
N GLN A 430 -32.38 22.83 50.36
CA GLN A 430 -32.84 22.24 51.63
C GLN A 430 -32.49 23.13 52.83
N ARG A 431 -31.28 23.69 52.88
CA ARG A 431 -30.88 24.64 53.92
C ARG A 431 -31.73 25.91 53.91
N THR A 432 -31.96 26.51 52.74
CA THR A 432 -32.83 27.69 52.60
C THR A 432 -34.25 27.39 53.06
N ARG A 433 -34.83 26.25 52.66
CA ARG A 433 -36.17 25.83 53.12
C ARG A 433 -36.23 25.67 54.63
N ARG A 434 -35.21 25.06 55.26
CA ARG A 434 -35.12 24.94 56.72
C ARG A 434 -35.06 26.31 57.40
N ILE A 435 -34.28 27.25 56.87
CA ILE A 435 -34.20 28.63 57.39
C ILE A 435 -35.55 29.34 57.26
N ILE A 436 -36.20 29.30 56.09
CA ILE A 436 -37.52 29.92 55.88
C ILE A 436 -38.56 29.32 56.82
N ALA A 437 -38.60 27.99 56.96
CA ALA A 437 -39.51 27.32 57.89
C ALA A 437 -39.26 27.80 59.34
N ALA A 438 -38.00 27.93 59.78
CA ALA A 438 -37.70 28.48 61.09
C ALA A 438 -38.17 29.94 61.23
N VAL A 439 -37.92 30.80 60.23
CA VAL A 439 -38.31 32.23 60.26
C VAL A 439 -39.83 32.43 60.23
N ILE A 440 -40.61 31.56 59.57
CA ILE A 440 -42.07 31.67 59.53
C ILE A 440 -42.71 31.02 60.77
N LEU A 441 -42.20 29.87 61.21
CA LEU A 441 -42.80 29.14 62.33
C LEU A 441 -42.55 29.84 63.67
N THR A 442 -41.41 30.54 63.82
CA THR A 442 -41.07 31.22 65.08
C THR A 442 -42.04 32.36 65.43
N PRO A 443 -42.37 33.31 64.53
CA PRO A 443 -43.39 34.33 64.78
C PRO A 443 -44.77 33.75 65.03
N VAL A 444 -45.17 32.67 64.32
CA VAL A 444 -46.48 32.03 64.49
C VAL A 444 -46.58 31.36 65.87
N ILE A 445 -45.52 30.68 66.33
CA ILE A 445 -45.46 30.10 67.67
C ILE A 445 -45.49 31.21 68.72
N VAL A 446 -44.77 32.32 68.51
CA VAL A 446 -44.80 33.47 69.43
C VAL A 446 -46.18 34.12 69.46
N LEU A 447 -46.83 34.34 68.32
CA LEU A 447 -48.17 34.93 68.22
C LEU A 447 -49.24 34.05 68.85
N THR A 448 -49.17 32.73 68.64
CA THR A 448 -50.11 31.78 69.27
C THR A 448 -49.91 31.71 70.78
N ALA A 449 -48.67 31.76 71.27
CA ALA A 449 -48.38 31.85 72.70
C ALA A 449 -48.91 33.16 73.30
N VAL A 450 -48.72 34.30 72.62
CA VAL A 450 -49.27 35.61 73.03
C VAL A 450 -50.81 35.58 73.02
N TYR A 451 -51.43 35.05 71.97
CA TYR A 451 -52.88 34.94 71.88
C TYR A 451 -53.47 34.03 72.97
N ALA A 452 -52.82 32.91 73.26
CA ALA A 452 -53.18 32.03 74.37
C ALA A 452 -53.07 32.76 75.71
N ALA A 453 -52.00 33.53 75.94
CA ALA A 453 -51.82 34.34 77.15
C ALA A 453 -52.92 35.41 77.29
N ILE A 454 -53.28 36.10 76.21
CA ILE A 454 -54.38 37.08 76.18
C ILE A 454 -55.72 36.39 76.52
N ASN A 455 -56.00 35.24 75.93
CA ASN A 455 -57.24 34.49 76.20
C ASN A 455 -57.30 33.97 77.64
N ILE A 456 -56.19 33.52 78.20
CA ILE A 456 -56.09 33.13 79.61
C ILE A 456 -56.36 34.34 80.51
N ALA A 457 -55.76 35.50 80.22
CA ALA A 457 -56.01 36.74 80.96
C ALA A 457 -57.47 37.22 80.84
N ALA A 458 -58.06 37.13 79.65
CA ALA A 458 -59.47 37.46 79.41
C ALA A 458 -60.41 36.52 80.18
N ARG A 459 -60.13 35.21 80.17
CA ARG A 459 -60.87 34.22 80.97
C ARG A 459 -60.73 34.49 82.47
N GLN A 460 -59.55 34.86 82.95
CA GLN A 460 -59.35 35.26 84.36
C GLN A 460 -60.12 36.54 84.70
N ARG A 461 -60.14 37.54 83.81
CA ARG A 461 -60.98 38.76 83.97
C ARG A 461 -62.47 38.44 83.96
N ALA A 462 -62.94 37.55 83.08
CA ALA A 462 -64.32 37.08 83.04
C ALA A 462 -64.68 36.29 84.31
N LYS A 463 -63.77 35.46 84.83
CA LYS A 463 -63.93 34.76 86.12
C LYS A 463 -64.03 35.74 87.29
N LYS A 464 -63.23 36.83 87.28
CA LYS A 464 -63.34 37.95 88.24
C LYS A 464 -64.68 38.69 88.10
N ARG A 465 -65.18 38.95 86.88
CA ARG A 465 -66.51 39.56 86.63
C ARG A 465 -67.66 38.65 87.07
N ARG A 466 -67.57 37.33 86.86
CA ARG A 466 -68.55 36.34 87.36
C ARG A 466 -68.56 36.26 88.89
N LYS A 467 -67.39 36.31 89.54
CA LYS A 467 -67.29 36.43 91.01
C LYS A 467 -67.89 37.73 91.55
N ARG A 468 -67.86 38.84 90.80
CA ARG A 468 -68.57 40.09 91.15
C ARG A 468 -70.09 40.04 90.95
N LYS A 469 -70.62 39.10 90.18
CA LYS A 469 -72.08 38.90 89.95
C LYS A 469 -72.71 37.84 90.86
N GLN A 470 -71.91 37.13 91.66
CA GLN A 470 -72.37 36.12 92.63
C GLN A 470 -72.00 36.51 94.08
N GLY A 471 -71.80 37.80 94.32
CA GLY A 471 -71.66 38.39 95.65
C GLY A 471 -72.76 39.43 95.86
N LEU A 472 -74.00 38.93 95.90
CA LEU A 472 -75.15 39.49 96.60
C LEU A 472 -75.69 38.34 97.45
#